data_AF-A0A7D5T547-F1
#
_entry.id   AF-A0A7D5T547-F1
#
_cell.length_a   1.000
_cell.length_b   1.000
_cell.length_c   1.000
_cell.angle_alpha   90.00
_cell.angle_beta   90.00
_cell.angle_gamma   90.00
#
_symmetry.space_group_name_H-M   'P 1'
#
loop_
_entity.id
_entity.type
_entity.pdbx_description
1 polymer ?
#
loop_
_entity_poly.entity_id
_entity_poly.type
_entity_poly.pdbx_seq_one_letter_code
_entity_poly.pdbx_strand_id
1 'polypeptide(L)'
;MFVGHACLAFAVAALGADRLGWSRERALGVAALAALFATLPDVDVVYGLAGLIGSGTGAGLVPVESFWDAGNRVHRGVTHALPVAAVVTSAVWLAARTEVRSRAVGAAILAALVPSVAAVSGGLAGAVTAVFVLCVGALVALAIRRGASPRTLAGAAFVGLFTHPFGDLLTGEPPALLYPFDLTLVAERVVLSTDPTLHLLGAFGVELATVWLALAAYFRISGERPAAHVDRRAVLGVAYAGAALALPAPTLEVSYHFVFSVLAVGSVGVAPPSLERVRTWRAGVTALAAVSLAAVAYAAVYLVVG
;
A
#
# COMPACT_ATOMS: atom_id res chain seq x y z
N MET A 1 -4.44 -2.96 -4.10
CA MET A 1 -3.29 -2.11 -4.49
C MET A 1 -2.18 -2.18 -3.45
N PHE A 2 -1.04 -2.86 -3.71
CA PHE A 2 -0.11 -3.19 -2.62
C PHE A 2 0.90 -2.09 -2.23
N VAL A 3 1.27 -1.16 -3.12
CA VAL A 3 2.33 -0.17 -2.81
C VAL A 3 1.84 1.27 -2.91
N GLY A 4 0.81 1.53 -3.73
CA GLY A 4 0.37 2.90 -4.03
C GLY A 4 -0.11 3.69 -2.82
N HIS A 5 -0.77 3.03 -1.85
CA HIS A 5 -1.25 3.69 -0.64
C HIS A 5 -0.09 4.17 0.26
N ALA A 6 1.00 3.41 0.35
CA ALA A 6 2.19 3.80 1.10
C ALA A 6 2.91 4.97 0.43
N CYS A 7 3.00 4.95 -0.90
CA CYS A 7 3.52 6.07 -1.68
C CYS A 7 2.64 7.33 -1.54
N LEU A 8 1.31 7.18 -1.56
CA LEU A 8 0.39 8.29 -1.37
C LEU A 8 0.53 8.89 0.04
N ALA A 9 0.53 8.05 1.08
CA ALA A 9 0.73 8.49 2.46
C ALA A 9 2.07 9.21 2.64
N PHE A 10 3.14 8.66 2.06
CA PHE A 10 4.45 9.32 2.02
C PHE A 10 4.34 10.70 1.41
N ALA A 11 3.79 10.81 0.19
CA ALA A 11 3.72 12.06 -0.54
C ALA A 11 2.91 13.13 0.20
N VAL A 12 1.73 12.77 0.70
CA VAL A 12 0.85 13.68 1.46
C VAL A 12 1.56 14.20 2.69
N ALA A 13 2.19 13.33 3.48
CA ALA A 13 2.91 13.71 4.69
C ALA A 13 4.16 14.56 4.37
N ALA A 14 4.92 14.17 3.34
CA ALA A 14 6.14 14.87 2.93
C ALA A 14 5.83 16.30 2.44
N LEU A 15 4.88 16.44 1.51
CA LEU A 15 4.47 17.73 0.96
C LEU A 15 3.77 18.61 2.01
N GLY A 16 2.99 18.00 2.90
CA GLY A 16 2.38 18.69 4.03
C GLY A 16 3.43 19.26 4.98
N ALA A 17 4.43 18.48 5.35
CA ALA A 17 5.53 18.93 6.21
C ALA A 17 6.39 20.01 5.54
N ASP A 18 6.70 19.87 4.25
CA ASP A 18 7.40 20.88 3.43
C ASP A 18 6.63 22.21 3.44
N ARG A 19 5.31 22.16 3.20
CA ARG A 19 4.41 23.34 3.25
C ARG A 19 4.36 24.02 4.61
N LEU A 20 4.58 23.26 5.69
CA LEU A 20 4.64 23.78 7.06
C LEU A 20 6.06 24.28 7.44
N GLY A 21 7.01 24.29 6.52
CA GLY A 21 8.37 24.79 6.74
C GLY A 21 9.21 23.89 7.64
N TRP A 22 8.90 22.58 7.70
CA TRP A 22 9.69 21.64 8.49
C TRP A 22 11.05 21.38 7.83
N SER A 23 12.06 21.03 8.64
CA SER A 23 13.35 20.63 8.08
C SER A 23 13.21 19.38 7.22
N ARG A 24 14.12 19.22 6.24
CA ARG A 24 14.17 18.07 5.32
C ARG A 24 14.11 16.74 6.06
N GLU A 25 14.93 16.57 7.09
CA GLU A 25 15.03 15.34 7.88
C GLU A 25 13.70 15.01 8.56
N ARG A 26 13.03 16.04 9.10
CA ARG A 26 11.75 15.87 9.78
C ARG A 26 10.62 15.57 8.80
N ALA A 27 10.58 16.25 7.65
CA ALA A 27 9.60 16.00 6.61
C ALA A 27 9.71 14.56 6.07
N LEU A 28 10.93 14.12 5.73
CA LEU A 28 11.18 12.75 5.27
C LEU A 28 10.92 11.71 6.36
N GLY A 29 11.29 11.99 7.62
CA GLY A 29 11.02 11.10 8.73
C GLY A 29 9.53 10.86 8.98
N VAL A 30 8.72 11.92 8.94
CA VAL A 30 7.26 11.79 9.07
C VAL A 30 6.61 11.14 7.86
N ALA A 31 7.10 11.43 6.66
CA ALA A 31 6.64 10.76 5.44
C ALA A 31 6.91 9.25 5.49
N ALA A 32 8.10 8.84 5.93
CA ALA A 32 8.44 7.43 6.13
C ALA A 32 7.54 6.77 7.19
N LEU A 33 7.27 7.44 8.32
CA LEU A 33 6.33 6.93 9.31
C LEU A 33 4.92 6.78 8.75
N ALA A 34 4.42 7.77 7.99
CA ALA A 34 3.09 7.71 7.37
C ALA A 34 3.00 6.55 6.37
N ALA A 35 4.02 6.36 5.55
CA ALA A 35 4.11 5.22 4.63
C ALA A 35 4.10 3.88 5.38
N LEU A 36 4.88 3.75 6.46
CA LEU A 36 4.90 2.55 7.29
C LEU A 36 3.52 2.28 7.89
N PHE A 37 2.86 3.28 8.47
CA PHE A 37 1.49 3.14 8.97
C PHE A 37 0.51 2.74 7.88
N ALA A 38 0.68 3.24 6.65
CA ALA A 38 -0.16 2.88 5.53
C ALA A 38 0.05 1.41 5.10
N THR A 39 1.25 0.83 5.28
CA THR A 39 1.51 -0.59 4.98
C THR A 39 1.13 -1.54 6.11
N LEU A 40 0.91 -1.03 7.33
CA LEU A 40 0.61 -1.90 8.48
C LEU A 40 -0.65 -2.75 8.27
N PRO A 41 -1.74 -2.28 7.66
CA PRO A 41 -2.91 -3.11 7.48
C PRO A 41 -2.67 -4.28 6.49
N ASP A 42 -1.71 -4.17 5.56
CA ASP A 42 -1.32 -5.27 4.64
C ASP A 42 -0.70 -6.49 5.34
N VAL A 43 -0.41 -6.43 6.64
CA VAL A 43 0.00 -7.64 7.38
C VAL A 43 -1.09 -8.71 7.38
N ASP A 44 -2.31 -8.36 6.97
CA ASP A 44 -3.37 -9.34 6.75
C ASP A 44 -2.98 -10.43 5.76
N VAL A 45 -2.13 -10.19 4.75
CA VAL A 45 -1.64 -11.25 3.84
C VAL A 45 -1.01 -12.45 4.57
N VAL A 46 -0.61 -12.30 5.84
CA VAL A 46 -0.15 -13.38 6.71
C VAL A 46 -1.23 -14.47 6.92
N TYR A 47 -2.53 -14.17 6.76
CA TYR A 47 -3.57 -15.20 6.72
C TYR A 47 -3.28 -16.25 5.63
N GLY A 48 -2.57 -15.86 4.56
CA GLY A 48 -2.07 -16.75 3.52
C GLY A 48 -1.25 -17.92 4.05
N LEU A 49 -0.43 -17.67 5.08
CA LEU A 49 0.37 -18.70 5.72
C LEU A 49 -0.48 -19.66 6.57
N ALA A 50 -1.56 -19.16 7.19
CA ALA A 50 -2.49 -19.99 7.95
C ALA A 50 -3.22 -21.01 7.04
N GLY A 51 -3.54 -20.61 5.80
CA GLY A 51 -4.08 -21.51 4.77
C GLY A 51 -3.13 -22.65 4.40
N LEU A 52 -1.81 -22.38 4.34
CA LEU A 52 -0.78 -23.39 4.05
C LEU A 52 -0.54 -24.37 5.21
N ILE A 53 -0.68 -23.91 6.45
CA ILE A 53 -0.44 -24.71 7.66
C ILE A 53 -1.66 -25.59 8.00
N GLY A 54 -2.89 -25.10 7.77
CA GLY A 54 -4.12 -25.87 8.02
C GLY A 54 -4.25 -27.16 7.21
N SER A 55 -3.66 -27.20 6.01
CA SER A 55 -3.57 -28.42 5.18
C SER A 55 -2.67 -29.52 5.75
N GLY A 56 -1.86 -29.22 6.78
CA GLY A 56 -0.94 -30.17 7.41
C GLY A 56 -1.52 -30.97 8.59
N THR A 57 -2.70 -30.60 9.11
CA THR A 57 -3.24 -31.14 10.37
C THR A 57 -4.35 -32.19 10.22
N GLY A 58 -4.50 -32.81 9.05
CA GLY A 58 -5.46 -33.92 8.85
C GLY A 58 -6.94 -33.52 8.78
N ALA A 59 -7.26 -32.24 8.98
CA ALA A 59 -8.44 -31.64 8.38
C ALA A 59 -8.15 -31.51 6.88
N GLY A 60 -9.07 -31.95 6.01
CA GLY A 60 -8.88 -31.90 4.56
C GLY A 60 -8.48 -30.50 4.05
N LEU A 61 -8.12 -30.42 2.75
CA LEU A 61 -7.82 -29.14 2.10
C LEU A 61 -8.91 -28.12 2.46
N VAL A 62 -8.52 -27.03 3.14
CA VAL A 62 -9.42 -25.88 3.35
C VAL A 62 -9.90 -25.47 1.97
N PRO A 63 -11.21 -25.46 1.69
CA PRO A 63 -11.71 -25.07 0.37
C PRO A 63 -11.12 -23.71 0.02
N VAL A 64 -10.48 -23.61 -1.15
CA VAL A 64 -9.79 -22.41 -1.64
C VAL A 64 -10.72 -21.19 -1.54
N GLU A 65 -12.01 -21.38 -1.83
CA GLU A 65 -13.08 -20.39 -1.68
C GLU A 65 -13.24 -19.89 -0.24
N SER A 66 -13.27 -20.79 0.75
CA SER A 66 -13.37 -20.40 2.17
C SER A 66 -12.15 -19.63 2.69
N PHE A 67 -10.98 -19.91 2.12
CA PHE A 67 -9.75 -19.17 2.38
C PHE A 67 -9.82 -17.75 1.78
N TRP A 68 -10.29 -17.61 0.54
CA TRP A 68 -10.47 -16.30 -0.10
C TRP A 68 -11.58 -15.48 0.56
N ASP A 69 -12.69 -16.09 0.96
CA ASP A 69 -13.77 -15.42 1.67
C ASP A 69 -13.33 -14.91 3.05
N ALA A 70 -12.58 -15.72 3.79
CA ALA A 70 -12.02 -15.30 5.06
C ALA A 70 -10.96 -14.20 4.89
N GLY A 71 -10.10 -14.33 3.88
CA GLY A 71 -9.12 -13.31 3.50
C GLY A 71 -9.79 -11.99 3.12
N ASN A 72 -10.82 -12.03 2.26
CA ASN A 72 -11.60 -10.86 1.85
C ASN A 72 -12.32 -10.21 3.03
N ARG A 73 -12.91 -10.97 3.96
CA ARG A 73 -13.56 -10.39 5.16
C ARG A 73 -12.57 -9.69 6.09
N VAL A 74 -11.38 -10.26 6.30
CA VAL A 74 -10.36 -9.66 7.16
C VAL A 74 -9.72 -8.44 6.48
N HIS A 75 -9.28 -8.62 5.22
CA HIS A 75 -8.60 -7.60 4.42
C HIS A 75 -9.53 -6.43 4.07
N ARG A 76 -10.72 -6.69 3.52
CA ARG A 76 -11.65 -5.63 3.10
C ARG A 76 -12.53 -5.10 4.23
N GLY A 77 -12.52 -5.77 5.39
CA GLY A 77 -13.24 -5.35 6.59
C GLY A 77 -12.32 -4.61 7.56
N VAL A 78 -11.68 -5.35 8.45
CA VAL A 78 -11.00 -4.81 9.64
C VAL A 78 -9.85 -3.87 9.27
N THR A 79 -8.99 -4.25 8.32
CA THR A 79 -7.77 -3.51 7.98
C THR A 79 -8.03 -2.30 7.10
N HIS A 80 -9.17 -2.26 6.42
CA HIS A 80 -9.62 -1.14 5.57
C HIS A 80 -10.69 -0.24 6.23
N ALA A 81 -11.06 -0.50 7.49
CA ALA A 81 -12.10 0.24 8.20
C ALA A 81 -11.61 1.60 8.75
N LEU A 82 -12.29 2.68 8.38
CA LEU A 82 -12.01 4.03 8.91
C LEU A 82 -12.25 4.15 10.43
N PRO A 83 -13.28 3.50 11.02
CA PRO A 83 -13.42 3.45 12.49
C PRO A 83 -12.21 2.81 13.19
N VAL A 84 -11.67 1.72 12.63
CA VAL A 84 -10.46 1.06 13.17
C VAL A 84 -9.26 2.00 13.05
N ALA A 85 -9.08 2.66 11.89
CA ALA A 85 -8.04 3.68 11.70
C ALA A 85 -8.12 4.81 12.74
N ALA A 86 -9.34 5.29 13.06
CA ALA A 86 -9.57 6.32 14.07
C ALA A 86 -9.19 5.86 15.49
N VAL A 87 -9.59 4.64 15.87
CA VAL A 87 -9.27 4.04 17.18
C VAL A 87 -7.76 3.85 17.31
N VAL A 88 -7.11 3.27 16.29
CA VAL A 88 -5.66 3.03 16.29
C VAL A 88 -4.89 4.35 16.35
N THR A 89 -5.29 5.36 15.57
CA THR A 89 -4.67 6.70 15.59
C THR A 89 -4.75 7.33 16.99
N SER A 90 -5.91 7.21 17.64
CA SER A 90 -6.12 7.72 19.01
C SER A 90 -5.27 6.97 20.03
N ALA A 91 -5.19 5.65 19.89
CA ALA A 91 -4.38 4.80 20.74
C ALA A 91 -2.88 5.07 20.58
N VAL A 92 -2.41 5.27 19.34
CA VAL A 92 -1.04 5.68 19.01
C VAL A 92 -0.70 7.03 19.67
N TRP A 93 -1.61 8.00 19.58
CA TRP A 93 -1.43 9.30 20.23
C TRP A 93 -1.23 9.15 21.75
N LEU A 94 -2.09 8.37 22.42
CA LEU A 94 -2.03 8.10 23.85
C LEU A 94 -0.77 7.30 24.25
N ALA A 95 -0.44 6.26 23.48
CA ALA A 95 0.73 5.41 23.68
C ALA A 95 2.05 6.18 23.53
N ALA A 96 2.07 7.23 22.72
CA ALA A 96 3.25 8.07 22.51
C ALA A 96 3.50 9.10 23.62
N ARG A 97 2.49 9.41 24.45
CA ARG A 97 2.64 10.39 25.53
C ARG A 97 3.63 9.94 26.60
N THR A 98 4.10 10.85 27.44
CA THR A 98 5.06 10.54 28.51
C THR A 98 4.41 10.01 29.78
N GLU A 99 3.13 10.33 30.02
CA GLU A 99 2.43 9.90 31.23
C GLU A 99 2.11 8.40 31.18
N VAL A 100 2.51 7.65 32.23
CA VAL A 100 2.32 6.18 32.32
C VAL A 100 0.85 5.80 32.12
N ARG A 101 -0.08 6.57 32.71
CA ARG A 101 -1.51 6.34 32.56
C ARG A 101 -1.96 6.46 31.10
N SER A 102 -1.53 7.50 30.38
CA SER A 102 -1.88 7.66 28.97
C SER A 102 -1.32 6.53 28.11
N ARG A 103 -0.08 6.10 28.39
CA ARG A 103 0.51 4.95 27.70
C ARG A 103 -0.27 3.67 27.94
N ALA A 104 -0.63 3.40 29.19
CA ALA A 104 -1.41 2.23 29.57
C ALA A 104 -2.79 2.24 28.89
N VAL A 105 -3.46 3.39 28.82
CA VAL A 105 -4.74 3.51 28.11
C VAL A 105 -4.57 3.26 26.61
N GLY A 106 -3.56 3.84 25.96
CA GLY A 106 -3.28 3.58 24.54
C GLY A 106 -3.01 2.10 24.26
N ALA A 107 -2.18 1.45 25.07
CA ALA A 107 -1.91 0.03 24.97
C ALA A 107 -3.17 -0.82 25.23
N ALA A 108 -4.00 -0.45 26.21
CA ALA A 108 -5.25 -1.13 26.51
C ALA A 108 -6.26 -1.02 25.35
N ILE A 109 -6.37 0.15 24.71
CA ILE A 109 -7.23 0.33 23.52
C ILE A 109 -6.76 -0.58 22.38
N LEU A 110 -5.45 -0.59 22.09
CA LEU A 110 -4.90 -1.48 21.06
C LEU A 110 -5.14 -2.96 21.40
N ALA A 111 -4.90 -3.36 22.64
CA ALA A 111 -5.12 -4.74 23.09
C ALA A 111 -6.60 -5.14 23.03
N ALA A 112 -7.52 -4.21 23.34
CA ALA A 112 -8.96 -4.45 23.30
C ALA A 112 -9.51 -4.64 21.88
N LEU A 113 -8.86 -4.09 20.85
CA LEU A 113 -9.27 -4.31 19.45
C LEU A 113 -9.27 -5.80 19.07
N VAL A 114 -8.31 -6.58 19.59
CA VAL A 114 -8.15 -8.01 19.25
C VAL A 114 -9.39 -8.83 19.65
N PRO A 115 -9.81 -8.89 20.93
CA PRO A 115 -11.00 -9.63 21.32
C PRO A 115 -12.28 -9.02 20.73
N SER A 116 -12.35 -7.70 20.53
CA SER A 116 -13.51 -7.08 19.87
C SER A 116 -13.67 -7.54 18.42
N VAL A 117 -12.59 -7.54 17.64
CA VAL A 117 -12.62 -8.06 16.26
C VAL A 117 -12.87 -9.56 16.26
N ALA A 118 -12.26 -10.32 17.17
CA ALA A 118 -12.49 -11.76 17.28
C ALA A 118 -13.97 -12.09 17.56
N ALA A 119 -14.65 -11.30 18.40
CA ALA A 119 -16.05 -11.48 18.73
C ALA A 119 -16.99 -11.17 17.55
N VAL A 120 -16.65 -10.18 16.71
CA VAL A 120 -17.48 -9.74 15.57
C VAL A 120 -17.21 -10.55 14.30
N SER A 121 -15.93 -10.82 14.02
CA SER A 121 -15.45 -11.37 12.74
C SER A 121 -14.74 -12.73 12.86
N GLY A 122 -14.72 -13.32 14.06
CA GLY A 122 -14.16 -14.64 14.31
C GLY A 122 -12.65 -14.66 14.60
N GLY A 123 -12.16 -15.84 15.00
CA GLY A 123 -10.79 -16.01 15.53
C GLY A 123 -9.67 -15.62 14.56
N LEU A 124 -9.82 -15.88 13.25
CA LEU A 124 -8.81 -15.51 12.24
C LEU A 124 -8.65 -13.99 12.13
N ALA A 125 -9.78 -13.26 12.08
CA ALA A 125 -9.77 -11.79 12.07
C ALA A 125 -9.10 -11.24 13.35
N GLY A 126 -9.39 -11.85 14.50
CA GLY A 126 -8.71 -11.55 15.76
C GLY A 126 -7.20 -11.77 15.71
N ALA A 127 -6.75 -12.90 15.15
CA ALA A 127 -5.33 -13.23 15.02
C ALA A 127 -4.58 -12.24 14.12
N VAL A 128 -5.15 -11.90 12.95
CA VAL A 128 -4.58 -10.87 12.06
C VAL A 128 -4.54 -9.50 12.76
N THR A 129 -5.62 -9.14 13.47
CA THR A 129 -5.67 -7.91 14.27
C THR A 129 -4.58 -7.88 15.33
N ALA A 130 -4.26 -9.03 15.94
CA ALA A 130 -3.18 -9.13 16.91
C ALA A 130 -1.81 -8.85 16.27
N VAL A 131 -1.53 -9.41 15.08
CA VAL A 131 -0.30 -9.11 14.32
C VAL A 131 -0.22 -7.62 13.98
N PHE A 132 -1.31 -7.05 13.46
CA PHE A 132 -1.40 -5.62 13.17
C PHE A 132 -1.12 -4.76 14.40
N VAL A 133 -1.77 -5.04 15.54
CA VAL A 133 -1.57 -4.32 16.81
C VAL A 133 -0.12 -4.43 17.30
N LEU A 134 0.52 -5.61 17.18
CA LEU A 134 1.92 -5.80 17.55
C LEU A 134 2.84 -4.97 16.65
N CYS A 135 2.59 -4.93 15.34
CA CYS A 135 3.34 -4.10 14.40
C CYS A 135 3.16 -2.60 14.68
N VAL A 136 1.94 -2.14 15.00
CA VAL A 136 1.67 -0.77 15.47
C VAL A 136 2.49 -0.47 16.72
N GLY A 137 2.42 -1.33 17.73
CA GLY A 137 3.15 -1.16 18.99
C GLY A 137 4.67 -1.10 18.80
N ALA A 138 5.23 -1.97 17.95
CA ALA A 138 6.64 -1.99 17.60
C ALA A 138 7.08 -0.70 16.88
N LEU A 139 6.28 -0.24 15.90
CA LEU A 139 6.54 1.00 15.19
C LEU A 139 6.50 2.21 16.13
N VAL A 140 5.50 2.26 17.04
CA VAL A 140 5.38 3.31 18.04
C VAL A 140 6.59 3.33 18.98
N ALA A 141 6.97 2.17 19.51
CA ALA A 141 8.12 2.06 20.40
C ALA A 141 9.42 2.49 19.71
N LEU A 142 9.62 2.09 18.45
CA LEU A 142 10.77 2.51 17.65
C LEU A 142 10.77 4.02 17.39
N ALA A 143 9.64 4.59 16.99
CA ALA A 143 9.53 6.00 16.69
C ALA A 143 9.78 6.88 17.93
N ILE A 144 9.25 6.50 19.10
CA ILE A 144 9.52 7.19 20.37
C ILE A 144 11.02 7.12 20.71
N ARG A 145 11.65 5.95 20.54
CA ARG A 145 13.11 5.79 20.74
C ARG A 145 13.93 6.67 19.80
N ARG A 146 13.40 7.03 18.64
CA ARG A 146 14.01 7.96 17.68
C ARG A 146 13.57 9.41 17.88
N GLY A 147 12.87 9.73 18.98
CA GLY A 147 12.50 11.10 19.35
C GLY A 147 11.23 11.65 18.67
N ALA A 148 10.39 10.78 18.08
CA ALA A 148 9.13 11.23 17.49
C ALA A 148 8.16 11.76 18.56
N SER A 149 7.62 12.96 18.35
CA SER A 149 6.61 13.53 19.25
C SER A 149 5.26 12.81 19.12
N PRO A 150 4.39 12.82 20.15
CA PRO A 150 3.05 12.21 20.07
C PRO A 150 2.20 12.76 18.93
N ARG A 151 2.28 14.07 18.67
CA ARG A 151 1.53 14.72 17.58
C ARG A 151 2.02 14.27 16.21
N THR A 152 3.34 14.18 16.06
CA THR A 152 3.96 13.69 14.83
C THR A 152 3.54 12.25 14.54
N LEU A 153 3.58 11.39 15.55
CA LEU A 153 3.25 9.98 15.38
C LEU A 153 1.76 9.75 15.10
N ALA A 154 0.89 10.47 15.82
CA ALA A 154 -0.55 10.45 15.55
C ALA A 154 -0.90 11.01 14.17
N GLY A 155 -0.24 12.09 13.73
CA GLY A 155 -0.42 12.63 12.38
C GLY A 155 0.02 11.67 11.28
N ALA A 156 1.16 10.99 11.47
CA ALA A 156 1.62 9.95 10.56
C ALA A 156 0.66 8.75 10.51
N ALA A 157 0.19 8.29 11.68
CA ALA A 157 -0.81 7.22 11.76
C ALA A 157 -2.13 7.61 11.09
N PHE A 158 -2.59 8.84 11.32
CA PHE A 158 -3.78 9.38 10.67
C PHE A 158 -3.63 9.35 9.14
N VAL A 159 -2.55 9.96 8.60
CA VAL A 159 -2.34 10.00 7.15
C VAL A 159 -2.22 8.58 6.58
N GLY A 160 -1.42 7.72 7.21
CA GLY A 160 -1.19 6.36 6.70
C GLY A 160 -2.45 5.49 6.72
N LEU A 161 -3.09 5.38 7.88
CA LEU A 161 -4.24 4.48 8.07
C LEU A 161 -5.50 4.97 7.33
N PHE A 162 -5.70 6.29 7.19
CA PHE A 162 -6.87 6.81 6.48
C PHE A 162 -6.66 6.85 4.96
N THR A 163 -5.44 6.85 4.45
CA THR A 163 -5.23 6.76 2.99
C THR A 163 -5.15 5.33 2.48
N HIS A 164 -4.82 4.37 3.37
CA HIS A 164 -4.72 2.95 3.05
C HIS A 164 -5.92 2.41 2.26
N PRO A 165 -7.20 2.58 2.68
CA PRO A 165 -8.29 1.82 2.11
C PRO A 165 -8.65 2.20 0.67
N PHE A 166 -8.30 3.41 0.26
CA PHE A 166 -8.81 4.00 -0.99
C PHE A 166 -8.14 3.44 -2.23
N GLY A 167 -6.99 2.76 -2.10
CA GLY A 167 -6.36 2.07 -3.23
C GLY A 167 -7.28 1.00 -3.83
N ASP A 168 -8.03 0.28 -3.01
CA ASP A 168 -8.80 -0.87 -3.46
C ASP A 168 -10.08 -0.53 -4.22
N LEU A 169 -10.48 0.75 -4.22
CA LEU A 169 -11.65 1.25 -4.95
C LEU A 169 -11.58 1.05 -6.47
N LEU A 170 -10.37 0.86 -7.03
CA LEU A 170 -10.15 0.71 -8.47
C LEU A 170 -9.95 -0.74 -8.91
N THR A 171 -9.52 -1.63 -8.02
CA THR A 171 -9.04 -2.97 -8.42
C THR A 171 -9.96 -4.12 -8.03
N GLY A 172 -10.79 -3.96 -7.00
CA GLY A 172 -11.68 -5.02 -6.52
C GLY A 172 -13.01 -4.50 -5.99
N GLU A 173 -13.68 -5.32 -5.17
CA GLU A 173 -14.86 -4.87 -4.42
C GLU A 173 -14.47 -3.76 -3.43
N PRO A 174 -15.28 -2.68 -3.32
CA PRO A 174 -15.01 -1.63 -2.35
C PRO A 174 -14.86 -2.18 -0.93
N PRO A 175 -13.87 -1.69 -0.16
CA PRO A 175 -13.76 -2.09 1.23
C PRO A 175 -14.99 -1.66 2.05
N ALA A 176 -15.28 -2.40 3.12
CA ALA A 176 -16.29 -2.05 4.10
C ALA A 176 -15.78 -0.91 5.00
N LEU A 177 -15.71 0.30 4.44
CA LEU A 177 -15.06 1.48 5.06
C LEU A 177 -15.63 1.84 6.44
N LEU A 178 -16.88 1.46 6.74
CA LEU A 178 -17.57 1.73 8.00
C LEU A 178 -17.72 0.48 8.90
N TYR A 179 -17.02 -0.62 8.61
CA TYR A 179 -16.99 -1.79 9.50
C TYR A 179 -16.68 -1.38 10.96
N PRO A 180 -17.36 -1.96 11.97
CA PRO A 180 -18.31 -3.09 11.89
C PRO A 180 -19.79 -2.67 11.71
N PHE A 181 -20.05 -1.41 11.38
CA PHE A 181 -21.42 -0.96 11.14
C PHE A 181 -21.90 -1.46 9.78
N ASP A 182 -23.15 -1.91 9.73
CA ASP A 182 -23.80 -2.36 8.49
C ASP A 182 -24.24 -1.15 7.65
N LEU A 183 -23.26 -0.35 7.22
CA LEU A 183 -23.43 0.87 6.44
C LEU A 183 -22.48 0.85 5.25
N THR A 184 -23.06 0.93 4.05
CA THR A 184 -22.31 0.96 2.79
C THR A 184 -22.08 2.41 2.36
N LEU A 185 -20.82 2.84 2.35
CA LEU A 185 -20.44 4.18 1.86
C LEU A 185 -20.20 4.18 0.34
N VAL A 186 -19.55 3.12 -0.17
CA VAL A 186 -19.25 2.92 -1.59
C VAL A 186 -19.71 1.52 -1.93
N ALA A 187 -20.78 1.41 -2.72
CA ALA A 187 -21.41 0.12 -3.04
C ALA A 187 -20.70 -0.60 -4.20
N GLU A 188 -20.16 0.18 -5.13
CA GLU A 188 -19.56 -0.35 -6.36
C GLU A 188 -18.15 0.21 -6.56
N ARG A 189 -17.31 -0.58 -7.23
CA ARG A 189 -15.97 -0.19 -7.64
C ARG A 189 -16.04 1.07 -8.50
N VAL A 190 -15.03 1.93 -8.39
CA VAL A 190 -14.86 3.06 -9.30
C VAL A 190 -14.38 2.51 -10.66
N VAL A 191 -15.28 2.53 -11.64
CA VAL A 191 -15.01 2.07 -13.01
C VAL A 191 -14.48 3.23 -13.85
N LEU A 192 -13.21 3.16 -14.25
CA LEU A 192 -12.55 4.18 -15.09
C LEU A 192 -12.90 4.04 -16.58
N SER A 193 -13.28 2.84 -17.01
CA SER A 193 -13.67 2.52 -18.39
C SER A 193 -14.58 1.30 -18.39
N THR A 194 -15.55 1.25 -19.29
CA THR A 194 -16.37 0.06 -19.53
C THR A 194 -15.58 -1.05 -20.23
N ASP A 195 -14.46 -0.71 -20.88
CA ASP A 195 -13.50 -1.66 -21.40
C ASP A 195 -12.64 -2.24 -20.25
N PRO A 196 -12.65 -3.57 -20.01
CA PRO A 196 -11.93 -4.17 -18.90
C PRO A 196 -10.41 -3.96 -18.94
N THR A 197 -9.81 -3.89 -20.13
CA THR A 197 -8.38 -3.69 -20.33
C THR A 197 -8.01 -2.24 -20.04
N LEU A 198 -8.76 -1.28 -20.58
CA LEU A 198 -8.54 0.14 -20.30
C LEU A 198 -8.79 0.47 -18.83
N HIS A 199 -9.74 -0.21 -18.17
CA HIS A 199 -9.94 -0.07 -16.73
C HIS A 199 -8.72 -0.57 -15.94
N LEU A 200 -8.19 -1.75 -16.27
CA LEU A 200 -6.96 -2.27 -15.66
C LEU A 200 -5.77 -1.31 -15.87
N LEU A 201 -5.56 -0.83 -17.11
CA LEU A 201 -4.48 0.10 -17.45
C LEU A 201 -4.65 1.44 -16.73
N GLY A 202 -5.88 1.93 -16.60
CA GLY A 202 -6.20 3.12 -15.82
C GLY A 202 -5.89 2.95 -14.34
N ALA A 203 -6.31 1.83 -13.73
CA ALA A 203 -6.02 1.52 -12.33
C ALA A 203 -4.52 1.40 -12.07
N PHE A 204 -3.80 0.70 -12.96
CA PHE A 204 -2.33 0.62 -12.92
C PHE A 204 -1.66 1.99 -13.11
N GLY A 205 -2.21 2.83 -13.98
CA GLY A 205 -1.76 4.20 -14.18
C GLY A 205 -1.91 5.06 -12.92
N VAL A 206 -3.01 4.91 -12.18
CA VAL A 206 -3.21 5.57 -10.88
C VAL A 206 -2.17 5.08 -9.86
N GLU A 207 -1.93 3.77 -9.78
CA GLU A 207 -0.85 3.25 -8.92
C GLU A 207 0.51 3.87 -9.29
N LEU A 208 0.90 3.85 -10.56
CA LEU A 208 2.14 4.46 -11.02
C LEU A 208 2.21 5.97 -10.69
N ALA A 209 1.10 6.68 -10.82
CA ALA A 209 1.03 8.10 -10.49
C ALA A 209 1.31 8.34 -9.00
N THR A 210 0.80 7.48 -8.09
CA THR A 210 1.12 7.60 -6.66
C THR A 210 2.60 7.35 -6.37
N VAL A 211 3.23 6.39 -7.05
CA VAL A 211 4.68 6.11 -6.92
C VAL A 211 5.49 7.31 -7.42
N TRP A 212 5.14 7.87 -8.59
CA TRP A 212 5.77 9.08 -9.11
C TRP A 212 5.57 10.28 -8.20
N LEU A 213 4.39 10.43 -7.60
CA LEU A 213 4.11 11.51 -6.65
C LEU A 213 4.99 11.41 -5.40
N ALA A 214 5.19 10.20 -4.86
CA ALA A 214 6.09 9.97 -3.72
C ALA A 214 7.55 10.32 -4.07
N LEU A 215 8.03 9.87 -5.23
CA LEU A 215 9.36 10.22 -5.74
C LEU A 215 9.51 11.71 -5.96
N ALA A 216 8.53 12.36 -6.59
CA ALA A 216 8.54 13.81 -6.79
C ALA A 216 8.59 14.57 -5.47
N ALA A 217 7.82 14.14 -4.46
CA ALA A 217 7.86 14.70 -3.12
C ALA A 217 9.23 14.53 -2.46
N TYR A 218 9.81 13.32 -2.53
CA TYR A 218 11.15 13.03 -2.01
C TYR A 218 12.21 13.94 -2.67
N PHE A 219 12.22 14.02 -4.00
CA PHE A 219 13.21 14.79 -4.75
C PHE A 219 13.05 16.31 -4.53
N ARG A 220 11.82 16.80 -4.47
CA ARG A 220 11.52 18.20 -4.13
C ARG A 220 12.12 18.57 -2.78
N ILE A 221 11.83 17.80 -1.75
CA ILE A 221 12.33 18.03 -0.38
C ILE A 221 13.86 17.85 -0.31
N SER A 222 14.39 17.00 -1.18
CA SER A 222 15.82 16.74 -1.28
C SER A 222 16.60 17.78 -2.08
N GLY A 223 15.92 18.72 -2.76
CA GLY A 223 16.56 19.72 -3.62
C GLY A 223 17.08 19.14 -4.95
N GLU A 224 16.57 17.99 -5.36
CA GLU A 224 17.01 17.25 -6.54
C GLU A 224 15.87 17.10 -7.56
N ARG A 225 16.18 16.64 -8.77
CA ARG A 225 15.19 16.42 -9.85
C ARG A 225 15.12 14.94 -10.22
N PRO A 226 13.93 14.30 -10.27
CA PRO A 226 13.82 12.89 -10.67
C PRO A 226 14.41 12.63 -12.05
N ALA A 227 14.19 13.54 -13.00
CA ALA A 227 14.67 13.41 -14.38
C ALA A 227 16.20 13.32 -14.51
N ALA A 228 16.97 13.88 -13.55
CA ALA A 228 18.42 13.77 -13.54
C ALA A 228 18.90 12.32 -13.29
N HIS A 229 18.01 11.46 -12.78
CA HIS A 229 18.26 10.08 -12.43
C HIS A 229 17.71 9.08 -13.45
N VAL A 230 17.09 9.53 -14.55
CA VAL A 230 16.60 8.64 -15.62
C VAL A 230 17.73 8.31 -16.60
N ASP A 231 17.98 7.02 -16.81
CA ASP A 231 18.86 6.52 -17.86
C ASP A 231 18.08 6.35 -19.18
N ARG A 232 18.76 6.56 -20.33
CA ARG A 232 18.18 6.35 -21.68
C ARG A 232 17.64 4.94 -21.87
N ARG A 233 18.17 3.97 -21.11
CA ARG A 233 17.70 2.58 -21.09
C ARG A 233 16.21 2.44 -20.80
N ALA A 234 15.58 3.40 -20.12
CA ALA A 234 14.14 3.38 -19.89
C ALA A 234 13.32 3.21 -21.19
N VAL A 235 13.85 3.68 -22.33
CA VAL A 235 13.23 3.54 -23.66
C VAL A 235 13.00 2.06 -24.04
N LEU A 236 13.78 1.12 -23.51
CA LEU A 236 13.56 -0.31 -23.75
C LEU A 236 12.17 -0.77 -23.27
N GLY A 237 11.52 -0.05 -22.35
CA GLY A 237 10.15 -0.34 -21.94
C GLY A 237 9.14 -0.25 -23.09
N VAL A 238 9.41 0.55 -24.12
CA VAL A 238 8.55 0.66 -25.32
C VAL A 238 8.41 -0.70 -26.04
N ALA A 239 9.41 -1.58 -25.94
CA ALA A 239 9.34 -2.92 -26.54
C ALA A 239 8.17 -3.77 -25.99
N TYR A 240 7.66 -3.45 -24.79
CA TYR A 240 6.49 -4.10 -24.21
C TYR A 240 5.20 -3.87 -25.01
N ALA A 241 5.18 -2.91 -25.93
CA ALA A 241 4.10 -2.74 -26.92
C ALA A 241 3.80 -4.03 -27.70
N GLY A 242 4.82 -4.86 -27.97
CA GLY A 242 4.63 -6.15 -28.64
C GLY A 242 3.73 -7.12 -27.87
N ALA A 243 3.63 -6.99 -26.54
CA ALA A 243 2.74 -7.80 -25.72
C ALA A 243 1.26 -7.55 -26.06
N ALA A 244 0.88 -6.33 -26.48
CA ALA A 244 -0.48 -6.03 -26.91
C ALA A 244 -0.88 -6.75 -28.20
N LEU A 245 0.10 -7.18 -29.01
CA LEU A 245 -0.12 -7.92 -30.25
C LEU A 245 -0.02 -9.44 -30.05
N ALA A 246 0.79 -9.88 -29.08
CA ALA A 246 1.16 -11.28 -28.91
C ALA A 246 0.38 -12.00 -27.80
N LEU A 247 -0.19 -11.27 -26.84
CA LEU A 247 -0.87 -11.81 -25.68
C LEU A 247 -2.35 -11.39 -25.66
N PRO A 248 -3.25 -12.20 -25.07
CA PRO A 248 -4.61 -11.79 -24.79
C PRO A 248 -4.65 -10.50 -23.97
N ALA A 249 -5.64 -9.64 -24.24
CA ALA A 249 -5.84 -8.40 -23.51
C ALA A 249 -6.11 -8.70 -22.02
N PRO A 250 -5.33 -8.11 -21.09
CA PRO A 250 -5.44 -8.41 -19.68
C PRO A 250 -6.64 -7.71 -19.06
N THR A 251 -7.28 -8.37 -18.10
CA THR A 251 -8.37 -7.81 -17.29
C THR A 251 -8.02 -7.89 -15.81
N LEU A 252 -8.85 -7.32 -14.93
CA LEU A 252 -8.62 -7.41 -13.48
C LEU A 252 -8.66 -8.86 -12.95
N GLU A 253 -9.43 -9.76 -13.58
CA GLU A 253 -9.55 -11.17 -13.20
C GLU A 253 -8.22 -11.93 -13.29
N VAL A 254 -7.39 -11.59 -14.28
CA VAL A 254 -6.06 -12.20 -14.52
C VAL A 254 -4.95 -11.15 -14.54
N SER A 255 -5.12 -10.09 -13.73
CA SER A 255 -4.22 -8.93 -13.69
C SER A 255 -2.77 -9.28 -13.37
N TYR A 256 -2.54 -10.35 -12.60
CA TYR A 256 -1.20 -10.78 -12.21
C TYR A 256 -0.29 -11.10 -13.41
N HIS A 257 -0.81 -11.63 -14.52
CA HIS A 257 0.00 -11.85 -15.74
C HIS A 257 0.54 -10.53 -16.31
N PHE A 258 -0.31 -9.51 -16.41
CA PHE A 258 0.08 -8.18 -16.85
C PHE A 258 1.04 -7.54 -15.85
N VAL A 259 0.69 -7.51 -14.56
CA VAL A 259 1.49 -6.84 -13.52
C VAL A 259 2.88 -7.46 -13.40
N PHE A 260 3.02 -8.79 -13.34
CA PHE A 260 4.34 -9.41 -13.25
C PHE A 260 5.20 -9.16 -14.50
N SER A 261 4.60 -9.25 -15.69
CA SER A 261 5.36 -9.07 -16.94
C SER A 261 5.75 -7.61 -17.17
N VAL A 262 4.88 -6.64 -16.87
CA VAL A 262 5.21 -5.21 -17.00
C VAL A 262 6.23 -4.78 -15.93
N LEU A 263 6.15 -5.30 -14.70
CA LEU A 263 7.16 -5.03 -13.67
C LEU A 263 8.51 -5.65 -14.01
N ALA A 264 8.55 -6.79 -14.70
CA ALA A 264 9.80 -7.39 -15.17
C ALA A 264 10.58 -6.45 -16.11
N VAL A 265 9.90 -5.57 -16.86
CA VAL A 265 10.54 -4.51 -17.66
C VAL A 265 11.38 -3.56 -16.79
N GLY A 266 10.97 -3.34 -15.54
CA GLY A 266 11.71 -2.52 -14.58
C GLY A 266 13.14 -3.01 -14.30
N SER A 267 13.44 -4.29 -14.58
CA SER A 267 14.80 -4.85 -14.47
C SER A 267 15.85 -4.08 -15.31
N VAL A 268 15.42 -3.38 -16.37
CA VAL A 268 16.24 -2.49 -17.19
C VAL A 268 16.90 -1.37 -16.37
N GLY A 269 16.24 -0.92 -15.29
CA GLY A 269 16.83 0.07 -14.39
C GLY A 269 18.08 -0.44 -13.67
N VAL A 270 18.14 -1.74 -13.42
CA VAL A 270 19.23 -2.41 -12.70
C VAL A 270 20.27 -3.00 -13.65
N ALA A 271 19.88 -3.46 -14.85
CA ALA A 271 20.76 -4.20 -15.75
C ALA A 271 21.77 -3.30 -16.52
N PRO A 272 23.06 -3.74 -16.68
CA PRO A 272 23.68 -4.85 -15.97
C PRO A 272 23.89 -4.48 -14.49
N PRO A 273 23.69 -5.44 -13.56
CA PRO A 273 23.70 -5.16 -12.13
C PRO A 273 25.08 -4.70 -11.69
N SER A 274 25.15 -3.49 -11.13
CA SER A 274 26.32 -3.01 -10.40
C SER A 274 25.90 -2.49 -9.03
N LEU A 275 26.76 -2.70 -8.03
CA LEU A 275 26.51 -2.23 -6.66
C LEU A 275 26.32 -0.70 -6.62
N GLU A 276 27.06 0.02 -7.46
CA GLU A 276 26.93 1.48 -7.60
C GLU A 276 25.53 1.85 -8.10
N ARG A 277 25.03 1.19 -9.15
CA ARG A 277 23.72 1.47 -9.73
C ARG A 277 22.60 1.21 -8.73
N VAL A 278 22.62 0.06 -8.04
CA VAL A 278 21.60 -0.32 -7.04
C VAL A 278 21.59 0.62 -5.83
N ARG A 279 22.73 1.20 -5.47
CA ARG A 279 22.85 2.15 -4.35
C ARG A 279 22.39 3.57 -4.70
N THR A 280 22.09 3.85 -5.97
CA THR A 280 21.65 5.17 -6.43
C THR A 280 20.18 5.17 -6.81
N TRP A 281 19.55 6.34 -6.74
CA TRP A 281 18.21 6.54 -7.27
C TRP A 281 18.09 6.25 -8.76
N ARG A 282 19.20 6.24 -9.50
CA ARG A 282 19.21 5.95 -10.94
C ARG A 282 18.59 4.60 -11.28
N ALA A 283 18.83 3.56 -10.49
CA ALA A 283 18.22 2.26 -10.72
C ALA A 283 16.69 2.31 -10.60
N GLY A 284 16.19 2.80 -9.47
CA GLY A 284 14.75 2.84 -9.18
C GLY A 284 13.98 3.79 -10.12
N VAL A 285 14.52 4.98 -10.38
CA VAL A 285 13.88 5.97 -11.25
C VAL A 285 13.87 5.50 -12.71
N THR A 286 14.94 4.86 -13.18
CA THR A 286 14.97 4.27 -14.53
C THR A 286 14.00 3.09 -14.63
N ALA A 287 13.91 2.23 -13.62
CA ALA A 287 12.96 1.12 -13.59
C ALA A 287 11.52 1.63 -13.68
N LEU A 288 11.16 2.63 -12.87
CA LEU A 288 9.83 3.22 -12.90
C LEU A 288 9.50 3.89 -14.24
N ALA A 289 10.47 4.61 -14.82
CA ALA A 289 10.32 5.20 -16.15
C ALA A 289 10.12 4.13 -17.24
N ALA A 290 10.86 3.02 -17.18
CA ALA A 290 10.69 1.91 -18.11
C ALA A 290 9.30 1.27 -18.02
N VAL A 291 8.82 1.01 -16.80
CA VAL A 291 7.46 0.48 -16.55
C VAL A 291 6.38 1.46 -17.02
N SER A 292 6.59 2.76 -16.80
CA SER A 292 5.66 3.80 -17.27
C SER A 292 5.59 3.85 -18.80
N LEU A 293 6.74 3.79 -19.48
CA LEU A 293 6.79 3.73 -20.95
C LEU A 293 6.17 2.43 -21.48
N ALA A 294 6.38 1.30 -20.80
CA ALA A 294 5.76 0.03 -21.16
C ALA A 294 4.23 0.09 -21.10
N ALA A 295 3.67 0.65 -20.02
CA ALA A 295 2.23 0.82 -19.87
C ALA A 295 1.63 1.74 -20.94
N VAL A 296 2.27 2.88 -21.20
CA VAL A 296 1.82 3.82 -22.24
C VAL A 296 1.91 3.20 -23.64
N ALA A 297 3.01 2.51 -23.95
CA ALA A 297 3.19 1.89 -25.26
C ALA A 297 2.21 0.73 -25.49
N TYR A 298 1.95 -0.08 -24.46
CA TYR A 298 0.92 -1.11 -24.49
C TYR A 298 -0.46 -0.49 -24.76
N ALA A 299 -0.84 0.53 -23.99
CA ALA A 299 -2.13 1.21 -24.12
C ALA A 299 -2.31 1.84 -25.53
N ALA A 300 -1.26 2.47 -26.05
CA ALA A 300 -1.29 3.08 -27.38
C ALA A 300 -1.51 2.04 -28.50
N VAL A 301 -0.81 0.90 -28.45
CA VAL A 301 -1.03 -0.18 -29.42
C VAL A 301 -2.43 -0.77 -29.25
N TYR A 302 -2.85 -1.06 -28.02
CA TYR A 302 -4.17 -1.61 -27.72
C TYR A 302 -5.30 -0.75 -28.32
N LEU A 303 -5.23 0.57 -28.18
CA LEU A 303 -6.24 1.50 -28.74
C LEU A 303 -6.25 1.58 -30.28
N VAL A 304 -5.19 1.12 -30.94
CA VAL A 304 -5.09 1.14 -32.41
C VAL A 304 -5.55 -0.18 -33.02
N VAL A 305 -5.33 -1.31 -32.32
CA VAL A 305 -5.63 -2.66 -32.85
C VAL A 305 -6.86 -3.32 -32.23
N GLY A 306 -7.29 -2.88 -31.05
CA GLY A 306 -8.46 -3.37 -30.31
C GLY A 306 -9.69 -2.52 -30.57
#